data_AF-A0ABD5M818-F1
#
_entry.id   AF-A0ABD5M818-F1
#
_cell.length_a   1.000
_cell.length_b   1.000
_cell.length_c   1.000
_cell.angle_alpha   90.00
_cell.angle_beta   90.00
_cell.angle_gamma   90.00
#
_symmetry.space_group_name_H-M   'P 1'
#
loop_
_entity.id
_entity.type
_entity.pdbx_description
1 polymer ?
#
loop_
_entity_poly.entity_id
_entity_poly.type
_entity_poly.pdbx_seq_one_letter_code
_entity_poly.pdbx_strand_id
1 'polypeptide(L)'
;MEFDDDSFDTEYFENFLNQISSHEEWKWHPSTWLTLDETVTTASEGGTAEIELVHPDTDTVLYGQVPSEGHEHILTGQTRQALLSDPHPNQLPGPDSFEHQLADAYQSIAEDHKTDYLATAESSEDLTFDLLQVQIPMDYDPAMVQATMDELGAAAEEAYRLNQDIREPVQRYLE
;
A
#
# COMPACT_ATOMS: atom_id res chain seq x y z
N MET A 1 30.10 -27.10 -3.19
CA MET A 1 29.32 -25.93 -2.80
C MET A 1 28.11 -26.01 -3.70
N GLU A 2 27.10 -26.75 -3.23
CA GLU A 2 25.83 -26.87 -3.93
C GLU A 2 25.18 -25.49 -3.90
N PHE A 3 24.80 -25.00 -5.07
CA PHE A 3 23.81 -23.94 -5.18
C PHE A 3 22.49 -24.67 -4.88
N ASP A 4 21.92 -24.45 -3.70
CA ASP A 4 20.54 -24.86 -3.46
C ASP A 4 19.68 -24.04 -4.41
N ASP A 5 19.04 -24.77 -5.32
CA ASP A 5 18.11 -24.29 -6.32
C ASP A 5 16.78 -24.00 -5.59
N ASP A 6 16.77 -22.97 -4.74
CA ASP A 6 15.57 -22.47 -4.03
C ASP A 6 14.66 -21.71 -5.03
N SER A 7 14.41 -22.33 -6.19
CA SER A 7 13.29 -21.95 -7.03
C SER A 7 12.01 -22.23 -6.24
N PHE A 8 11.39 -21.16 -5.78
CA PHE A 8 10.06 -21.22 -5.19
C PHE A 8 9.07 -21.66 -6.27
N ASP A 9 8.12 -22.52 -5.90
CA ASP A 9 7.14 -23.09 -6.82
C ASP A 9 6.36 -21.97 -7.53
N THR A 10 6.37 -21.96 -8.87
CA THR A 10 5.60 -21.01 -9.68
C THR A 10 4.12 -21.01 -9.28
N GLU A 11 3.55 -22.19 -8.95
CA GLU A 11 2.17 -22.32 -8.49
C GLU A 11 1.91 -21.55 -7.18
N TYR A 12 2.93 -21.44 -6.33
CA TYR A 12 2.83 -20.72 -5.06
C TYR A 12 2.63 -19.22 -5.25
N PHE A 13 3.48 -18.58 -6.07
CA PHE A 13 3.36 -17.16 -6.37
C PHE A 13 2.13 -16.84 -7.23
N GLU A 14 1.78 -17.74 -8.15
CA GLU A 14 0.58 -17.61 -8.97
C GLU A 14 -0.67 -17.61 -8.08
N ASN A 15 -0.78 -18.53 -7.12
CA ASN A 15 -1.90 -18.57 -6.18
C ASN A 15 -2.00 -17.29 -5.34
N PHE A 16 -0.87 -16.81 -4.82
CA PHE A 16 -0.81 -15.56 -4.03
C PHE A 16 -1.25 -14.33 -4.85
N LEU A 17 -0.66 -14.13 -6.02
CA LEU A 17 -0.96 -12.97 -6.88
C LEU A 17 -2.37 -13.04 -7.47
N ASN A 18 -2.90 -14.24 -7.74
CA ASN A 18 -4.29 -14.41 -8.13
C ASN A 18 -5.25 -14.07 -6.98
N GLN A 19 -4.91 -14.43 -5.74
CA GLN A 19 -5.71 -14.05 -4.58
C GLN A 19 -5.80 -12.52 -4.45
N ILE A 20 -4.67 -11.82 -4.49
CA ILE A 20 -4.65 -10.36 -4.39
C ILE A 20 -5.34 -9.68 -5.59
N SER A 21 -5.09 -10.17 -6.81
CA SER A 21 -5.64 -9.55 -8.03
C SER A 21 -7.14 -9.78 -8.20
N SER A 22 -7.69 -10.84 -7.61
CA SER A 22 -9.12 -11.14 -7.61
C SER A 22 -9.90 -10.37 -6.55
N HIS A 23 -9.21 -9.65 -5.65
CA HIS A 23 -9.85 -8.76 -4.69
C HIS A 23 -10.70 -7.69 -5.39
N GLU A 24 -11.91 -7.45 -4.88
CA GLU A 24 -12.85 -6.56 -5.58
C GLU A 24 -12.38 -5.10 -5.58
N GLU A 25 -11.80 -4.65 -4.46
CA GLU A 25 -11.36 -3.27 -4.23
C GLU A 25 -10.00 -2.91 -4.83
N TRP A 26 -9.17 -3.88 -5.21
CA TRP A 26 -7.82 -3.61 -5.71
C TRP A 26 -7.67 -4.04 -7.17
N LYS A 27 -6.97 -3.23 -7.97
CA LYS A 27 -6.72 -3.49 -9.39
C LYS A 27 -5.25 -3.27 -9.72
N TRP A 28 -4.70 -4.08 -10.61
CA TRP A 28 -3.36 -3.85 -11.13
C TRP A 28 -3.25 -2.49 -11.83
N HIS A 29 -2.25 -1.70 -11.46
CA HIS A 29 -2.02 -0.42 -12.10
C HIS A 29 -1.62 -0.65 -13.57
N PRO A 30 -2.22 0.04 -14.56
CA PRO A 30 -1.89 -0.17 -15.97
C PRO A 30 -0.46 0.22 -16.36
N SER A 31 0.24 0.97 -15.50
CA SER A 31 1.62 1.41 -15.69
C SER A 31 2.66 0.58 -14.93
N THR A 32 2.25 -0.48 -14.23
CA THR A 32 3.23 -1.41 -13.67
C THR A 32 4.07 -1.97 -14.81
N TRP A 33 5.39 -2.06 -14.62
CA TRP A 33 6.31 -2.44 -15.70
C TRP A 33 6.18 -3.91 -16.09
N LEU A 34 5.63 -4.72 -15.19
CA LEU A 34 5.44 -6.16 -15.36
C LEU A 34 3.94 -6.49 -15.28
N THR A 35 3.51 -7.40 -16.14
CA THR A 35 2.23 -8.09 -16.01
C THR A 35 2.26 -9.10 -14.85
N LEU A 36 1.10 -9.56 -14.40
CA LEU A 36 0.99 -10.60 -13.35
C LEU A 36 1.86 -11.82 -13.68
N ASP A 37 1.78 -12.34 -14.92
CA ASP A 37 2.56 -13.50 -15.37
C ASP A 37 4.07 -13.24 -15.32
N GLU A 38 4.50 -12.03 -15.66
CA GLU A 38 5.92 -11.62 -15.59
C GLU A 38 6.38 -11.46 -14.13
N THR A 39 5.53 -10.96 -13.24
CA THR A 39 5.79 -10.91 -11.79
C THR A 39 5.95 -12.32 -11.22
N VAL A 40 5.03 -13.24 -11.54
CA VAL A 40 5.11 -14.66 -11.14
C VAL A 40 6.42 -15.29 -11.62
N THR A 41 6.75 -15.10 -12.89
CA THR A 41 7.97 -15.64 -13.49
C THR A 41 9.20 -15.10 -12.76
N THR A 42 9.31 -13.77 -12.63
CA THR A 42 10.43 -13.10 -11.95
C THR A 42 10.61 -13.62 -10.52
N ALA A 43 9.51 -13.72 -9.77
CA ALA A 43 9.50 -14.22 -8.40
C ALA A 43 9.97 -15.69 -8.31
N SER A 44 9.46 -16.56 -9.17
CA SER A 44 9.81 -17.98 -9.18
C SER A 44 11.26 -18.26 -9.61
N GLU A 45 11.86 -17.36 -10.39
CA GLU A 45 13.28 -17.42 -10.77
C GLU A 45 14.23 -16.84 -9.70
N GLY A 46 13.69 -16.44 -8.53
CA GLY A 46 14.45 -15.88 -7.41
C GLY A 46 14.75 -14.38 -7.54
N GLY A 47 14.09 -13.68 -8.46
CA GLY A 47 14.13 -12.23 -8.59
C GLY A 47 13.03 -11.55 -7.77
N THR A 48 13.21 -10.27 -7.46
CA THR A 48 12.18 -9.42 -6.86
C THR A 48 11.49 -8.59 -7.95
N ALA A 49 10.16 -8.58 -7.95
CA ALA A 49 9.34 -7.79 -8.85
C ALA A 49 8.57 -6.71 -8.09
N GLU A 50 8.56 -5.49 -8.62
CA GLU A 50 7.73 -4.40 -8.09
C GLU A 50 6.31 -4.50 -8.63
N ILE A 51 5.33 -4.24 -7.76
CA ILE A 51 3.90 -4.24 -8.07
C ILE A 51 3.25 -2.93 -7.65
N GLU A 52 2.21 -2.54 -8.37
CA GLU A 52 1.36 -1.40 -8.04
C GLU A 52 -0.10 -1.80 -8.15
N LEU A 53 -0.85 -1.64 -7.07
CA LEU A 53 -2.28 -1.88 -7.02
C LEU A 53 -3.02 -0.58 -6.72
N VAL A 54 -4.04 -0.25 -7.51
CA VAL A 54 -4.89 0.93 -7.32
C VAL A 54 -6.20 0.55 -6.68
N HIS A 55 -6.67 1.42 -5.80
CA HIS A 55 -8.04 1.40 -5.32
C HIS A 55 -8.90 2.29 -6.23
N PRO A 56 -9.89 1.76 -6.97
CA PRO A 56 -10.54 2.47 -8.07
C PRO A 56 -11.44 3.63 -7.60
N ASP A 57 -11.93 3.58 -6.37
CA ASP A 57 -12.86 4.57 -5.81
C ASP A 57 -12.15 5.62 -4.92
N THR A 58 -10.82 5.55 -4.79
CA THR A 58 -10.02 6.47 -3.99
C THR A 58 -8.76 6.91 -4.74
N ASP A 59 -7.99 7.83 -4.14
CA ASP A 59 -6.69 8.25 -4.68
C ASP A 59 -5.51 7.44 -4.06
N THR A 60 -5.75 6.17 -3.69
CA THR A 60 -4.79 5.33 -2.96
C THR A 60 -4.15 4.27 -3.85
N VAL A 61 -2.84 4.10 -3.69
CA VAL A 61 -2.03 3.10 -4.40
C VAL A 61 -1.22 2.29 -3.40
N LEU A 62 -1.26 0.96 -3.50
CA LEU A 62 -0.34 0.05 -2.83
C LEU A 62 0.87 -0.19 -3.75
N TYR A 63 2.04 0.26 -3.31
CA TYR A 63 3.33 -0.05 -3.92
C TYR A 63 3.96 -1.20 -3.15
N GLY A 64 4.41 -2.25 -3.85
CA GLY A 64 4.98 -3.42 -3.18
C GLY A 64 6.04 -4.15 -3.98
N GLN A 65 6.68 -5.12 -3.33
CA GLN A 65 7.70 -6.00 -3.87
C GLN A 65 7.35 -7.46 -3.60
N VAL A 66 7.47 -8.31 -4.62
CA VAL A 66 7.13 -9.73 -4.58
C VAL A 66 8.24 -10.58 -5.22
N PRO A 67 8.84 -11.55 -4.50
CA PRO A 67 8.96 -11.57 -3.04
C PRO A 67 9.76 -10.36 -2.54
N SER A 68 9.74 -10.12 -1.23
CA SER A 68 10.54 -9.05 -0.62
C SER A 68 12.05 -9.26 -0.87
N GLU A 69 12.82 -8.17 -0.82
CA GLU A 69 14.28 -8.31 -0.75
C GLU A 69 14.67 -9.22 0.43
N GLY A 70 15.57 -10.17 0.19
CA GLY A 70 15.97 -11.17 1.20
C GLY A 70 15.01 -12.35 1.38
N HIS A 71 13.87 -12.38 0.68
CA HIS A 71 12.91 -13.51 0.67
C HIS A 71 12.32 -13.88 2.05
N GLU A 72 12.26 -12.92 2.98
CA GLU A 72 11.61 -13.14 4.29
C GLU A 72 10.07 -13.07 4.18
N HIS A 73 9.57 -12.30 3.22
CA HIS A 73 8.15 -12.03 3.01
C HIS A 73 7.77 -12.28 1.54
N ILE A 74 6.55 -12.76 1.31
CA ILE A 74 6.01 -12.91 -0.05
C ILE A 74 5.61 -11.55 -0.64
N LEU A 75 5.21 -10.59 0.21
CA LEU A 75 4.93 -9.23 -0.17
C LEU A 75 5.36 -8.27 0.93
N THR A 76 6.13 -7.26 0.55
CA THR A 76 6.33 -6.05 1.35
C THR A 76 5.89 -4.84 0.57
N GLY A 77 5.16 -3.92 1.18
CA GLY A 77 4.67 -2.74 0.49
C GLY A 77 4.19 -1.64 1.40
N GLN A 78 3.78 -0.53 0.79
CA GLN A 78 3.22 0.63 1.46
C GLN A 78 2.05 1.17 0.65
N THR A 79 0.96 1.52 1.33
CA THR A 79 -0.14 2.26 0.72
C THR A 79 0.12 3.75 0.81
N ARG A 80 -0.01 4.44 -0.31
CA ARG A 80 0.15 5.88 -0.40
C ARG A 80 -1.13 6.53 -0.87
N GLN A 81 -1.58 7.54 -0.12
CA GLN A 81 -2.71 8.38 -0.50
C GLN A 81 -2.20 9.61 -1.26
N ALA A 82 -2.70 9.87 -2.47
CA ALA A 82 -2.40 11.12 -3.15
C ALA A 82 -3.11 12.29 -2.43
N LEU A 83 -2.33 13.32 -2.05
CA LEU A 83 -2.88 14.51 -1.41
C LEU A 83 -3.23 15.61 -2.41
N LEU A 84 -4.02 16.57 -1.90
CA LEU A 84 -4.25 17.89 -2.48
C LEU A 84 -2.95 18.44 -3.07
N SER A 85 -2.98 18.73 -4.38
CA SER A 85 -1.86 19.35 -5.06
C SER A 85 -1.63 20.76 -4.50
N ASP A 86 -0.35 21.07 -4.29
CA ASP A 86 0.24 22.30 -3.73
C ASP A 86 0.26 22.44 -2.18
N PRO A 87 1.41 22.13 -1.52
CA PRO A 87 1.68 22.71 -0.23
C PRO A 87 1.71 24.25 -0.36
N HIS A 88 0.82 24.93 0.35
CA HIS A 88 0.85 26.39 0.41
C HIS A 88 2.23 26.85 0.92
N PRO A 89 2.87 27.84 0.28
CA PRO A 89 4.24 28.27 0.62
C PRO A 89 4.40 28.92 2.00
N ASN A 90 3.32 29.05 2.78
CA ASN A 90 3.31 29.61 4.13
C ASN A 90 3.19 28.51 5.21
N GLN A 91 4.04 27.50 5.11
CA GLN A 91 4.18 26.48 6.16
C GLN A 91 4.68 27.15 7.44
N LEU A 92 3.84 27.14 8.48
CA LEU A 92 4.30 27.38 9.84
C LEU A 92 4.60 26.00 10.44
N PRO A 93 5.87 25.58 10.53
CA PRO A 93 6.20 24.31 11.17
C PRO A 93 5.80 24.38 12.65
N GLY A 94 4.93 23.47 13.06
CA GLY A 94 4.47 23.37 14.44
C GLY A 94 3.43 22.26 14.62
N PRO A 95 3.26 21.75 15.85
CA PRO A 95 2.29 20.70 16.15
C PRO A 95 0.84 21.12 15.89
N ASP A 96 0.55 22.43 15.88
CA ASP A 96 -0.77 22.96 15.54
C ASP A 96 -0.94 23.23 14.04
N SER A 97 0.03 22.87 13.18
CA SER A 97 -0.10 23.07 11.74
C SER A 97 -1.15 22.13 11.15
N PHE A 98 -1.76 22.55 10.04
CA PHE A 98 -2.76 21.74 9.35
C PHE A 98 -2.17 20.40 8.88
N GLU A 99 -0.92 20.42 8.40
CA GLU A 99 -0.20 19.23 7.95
C GLU A 99 0.08 18.25 9.08
N HIS A 100 0.41 18.74 10.28
CA HIS A 100 0.61 17.87 11.44
C HIS A 100 -0.70 17.22 11.89
N GLN A 101 -1.78 17.99 11.97
CA GLN A 101 -3.11 17.46 12.31
C GLN A 101 -3.61 16.44 11.27
N LEU A 102 -3.29 16.66 9.99
CA LEU A 102 -3.62 15.73 8.92
C LEU A 102 -2.78 14.45 9.00
N ALA A 103 -1.49 14.56 9.32
CA ALA A 103 -0.63 13.42 9.58
C ALA A 103 -1.11 12.62 10.80
N ASP A 104 -1.48 13.28 11.90
CA ASP A 104 -2.07 12.64 13.09
C ASP A 104 -3.38 11.91 12.75
N ALA A 105 -4.22 12.50 11.90
CA ALA A 105 -5.47 11.88 11.46
C ALA A 105 -5.21 10.62 10.61
N TYR A 106 -4.26 10.65 9.67
CA TYR A 106 -3.88 9.45 8.93
C TYR A 106 -3.22 8.40 9.81
N GLN A 107 -2.42 8.81 10.80
CA GLN A 107 -1.87 7.88 11.77
C GLN A 107 -2.98 7.19 12.56
N SER A 108 -4.01 7.93 12.99
CA SER A 108 -5.17 7.34 13.68
C SER A 108 -5.90 6.32 12.80
N ILE A 109 -6.13 6.64 11.53
CA ILE A 109 -6.74 5.69 10.57
C ILE A 109 -5.87 4.44 10.47
N ALA A 110 -4.56 4.60 10.27
CA ALA A 110 -3.64 3.47 10.17
C ALA A 110 -3.56 2.64 11.47
N GLU A 111 -3.77 3.23 12.64
CA GLU A 111 -3.82 2.52 13.92
C GLU A 111 -5.07 1.67 14.08
N ASP A 112 -6.22 2.13 13.56
CA ASP A 112 -7.50 1.43 13.64
C ASP A 112 -7.60 0.23 12.69
N HIS A 113 -6.80 0.20 11.62
CA HIS A 113 -6.80 -0.84 10.58
C HIS A 113 -5.61 -1.83 10.66
N LYS A 114 -4.95 -1.93 11.82
CA LYS A 114 -3.82 -2.87 12.01
C LYS A 114 -4.28 -4.32 11.98
N THR A 115 -3.48 -5.17 11.34
CA THR A 115 -3.63 -6.63 11.32
C THR A 115 -2.27 -7.27 11.58
N ASP A 116 -2.20 -8.61 11.59
CA ASP A 116 -0.93 -9.32 11.71
C ASP A 116 0.02 -9.03 10.52
N TYR A 117 -0.51 -8.60 9.36
CA TYR A 117 0.27 -8.24 8.16
C TYR A 117 0.29 -6.73 7.86
N LEU A 118 -0.37 -5.92 8.69
CA LEU A 118 -0.46 -4.46 8.53
C LEU A 118 0.07 -3.71 9.74
N ALA A 119 0.99 -2.79 9.49
CA ALA A 119 1.49 -1.85 10.48
C ALA A 119 1.28 -0.41 9.99
N THR A 120 1.34 0.55 10.93
CA THR A 120 1.45 1.97 10.59
C THR A 120 2.74 2.19 9.81
N ALA A 121 2.67 2.87 8.66
CA ALA A 121 3.87 3.26 7.94
C ALA A 121 4.69 4.26 8.79
N GLU A 122 6.02 4.12 8.78
CA GLU A 122 6.89 5.13 9.39
C GLU A 122 6.82 6.39 8.52
N SER A 123 6.18 7.46 9.02
CA SER A 123 6.15 8.74 8.33
C SER A 123 7.58 9.25 8.17
N SER A 124 8.08 9.26 6.93
CA SER A 124 9.36 9.89 6.64
C SER A 124 9.25 11.41 6.88
N GLU A 125 10.37 12.05 7.24
CA GLU A 125 10.42 13.48 7.55
C GLU A 125 10.05 14.37 6.35
N ASP A 126 9.97 13.79 5.16
CA ASP A 126 9.37 14.37 3.97
C ASP A 126 7.91 13.92 3.91
N LEU A 127 6.97 14.86 3.77
CA LEU A 127 5.50 14.67 3.74
C LEU A 127 5.02 13.65 2.69
N THR A 128 5.31 12.38 2.97
CA THR A 128 5.03 11.18 2.20
C THR A 128 3.97 10.48 3.03
N PHE A 129 2.71 10.67 2.66
CA PHE A 129 1.56 10.23 3.44
C PHE A 129 1.29 8.75 3.19
N ASP A 130 2.29 7.95 3.52
CA ASP A 130 2.17 6.51 3.57
C ASP A 130 1.26 6.18 4.76
N LEU A 131 0.20 5.43 4.48
CA LEU A 131 -0.86 5.12 5.46
C LEU A 131 -0.49 3.85 6.22
N LEU A 132 -0.41 2.74 5.51
CA LEU A 132 -0.11 1.41 6.05
C LEU A 132 1.11 0.80 5.36
N GLN A 133 1.88 0.06 6.14
CA GLN A 133 2.92 -0.84 5.66
C GLN A 133 2.36 -2.27 5.66
N VAL A 134 2.55 -2.97 4.55
CA VAL A 134 2.15 -4.35 4.33
C VAL A 134 3.39 -5.25 4.44
N GLN A 135 3.30 -6.31 5.24
CA GLN A 135 4.31 -7.36 5.33
C GLN A 135 3.62 -8.72 5.43
N ILE A 136 3.53 -9.44 4.33
CA ILE A 136 2.92 -10.77 4.27
C ILE A 136 4.05 -11.81 4.28
N PRO A 137 4.10 -12.71 5.26
CA PRO A 137 5.19 -13.67 5.39
C PRO A 137 5.15 -14.73 4.29
N MET A 138 6.29 -15.39 4.07
CA MET A 138 6.39 -16.50 3.11
C MET A 138 5.55 -17.74 3.47
N ASP A 139 5.00 -17.84 4.68
CA ASP A 139 4.10 -18.91 5.15
C ASP A 139 2.70 -18.38 5.49
N TYR A 140 2.17 -17.50 4.64
CA TYR A 140 0.92 -16.78 4.89
C TYR A 140 -0.32 -17.66 5.04
N ASP A 141 -1.28 -17.17 5.80
CA ASP A 141 -2.65 -17.69 5.84
C ASP A 141 -3.50 -16.95 4.78
N PRO A 142 -4.09 -17.65 3.80
CA PRO A 142 -4.96 -17.04 2.80
C PRO A 142 -6.12 -16.23 3.41
N ALA A 143 -6.70 -16.66 4.54
CA ALA A 143 -7.76 -15.89 5.18
C ALA A 143 -7.24 -14.54 5.73
N MET A 144 -6.00 -14.52 6.23
CA MET A 144 -5.37 -13.29 6.71
C MET A 144 -4.96 -12.37 5.55
N VAL A 145 -4.54 -12.92 4.41
CA VAL A 145 -4.31 -12.12 3.19
C VAL A 145 -5.59 -11.42 2.76
N GLN A 146 -6.72 -12.14 2.72
CA GLN A 146 -8.00 -11.52 2.37
C GLN A 146 -8.37 -10.40 3.35
N ALA A 147 -8.33 -10.68 4.66
CA ALA A 147 -8.62 -9.67 5.68
C ALA A 147 -7.68 -8.46 5.60
N THR A 148 -6.41 -8.68 5.25
CA THR A 148 -5.43 -7.62 5.05
C THR A 148 -5.81 -6.73 3.87
N MET A 149 -6.23 -7.30 2.74
CA MET A 149 -6.66 -6.52 1.59
C MET A 149 -7.96 -5.75 1.84
N ASP A 150 -8.90 -6.34 2.60
CA ASP A 150 -10.13 -5.68 3.05
C ASP A 150 -9.82 -4.46 3.96
N GLU A 151 -8.94 -4.64 4.95
CA GLU A 151 -8.55 -3.54 5.86
C GLU A 151 -7.76 -2.43 5.16
N LEU A 152 -6.92 -2.78 4.17
CA LEU A 152 -6.29 -1.77 3.31
C LEU A 152 -7.32 -0.95 2.53
N GLY A 153 -8.37 -1.60 2.01
CA GLY A 153 -9.46 -0.94 1.30
C GLY A 153 -10.22 0.02 2.21
N ALA A 154 -10.64 -0.46 3.38
CA ALA A 154 -11.33 0.35 4.39
C ALA A 154 -10.50 1.57 4.82
N ALA A 155 -9.21 1.39 5.07
CA ALA A 155 -8.30 2.48 5.41
C ALA A 155 -8.18 3.51 4.26
N ALA A 156 -8.11 3.04 3.02
CA ALA A 156 -8.08 3.90 1.84
C ALA A 156 -9.37 4.73 1.69
N GLU A 157 -10.54 4.13 1.90
CA GLU A 157 -11.82 4.85 1.86
C GLU A 157 -11.94 5.89 2.98
N GLU A 158 -11.45 5.58 4.18
CA GLU A 158 -11.47 6.53 5.29
C GLU A 158 -10.53 7.71 5.06
N ALA A 159 -9.30 7.44 4.60
CA ALA A 159 -8.36 8.49 4.22
C ALA A 159 -8.90 9.35 3.05
N TYR A 160 -9.60 8.75 2.10
CA TYR A 160 -10.26 9.48 1.02
C TYR A 160 -11.40 10.37 1.53
N ARG A 161 -12.28 9.87 2.41
CA ARG A 161 -13.36 10.67 3.02
C ARG A 161 -12.81 11.87 3.78
N LEU A 162 -11.75 11.67 4.57
CA LEU A 162 -11.06 12.76 5.26
C LEU A 162 -10.57 13.83 4.26
N ASN A 163 -9.97 13.40 3.15
CA ASN A 163 -9.53 14.33 2.09
C ASN A 163 -10.70 15.10 1.47
N GLN A 164 -11.83 14.45 1.21
CA GLN A 164 -13.02 15.10 0.65
C GLN A 164 -13.61 16.13 1.61
N ASP A 165 -13.70 15.79 2.90
CA ASP A 165 -14.19 16.68 3.96
C ASP A 165 -13.32 17.93 4.13
N ILE A 166 -12.03 17.82 3.81
CA ILE A 166 -11.09 18.95 3.76
C ILE A 166 -11.21 19.74 2.45
N ARG A 167 -11.37 19.06 1.31
CA ARG A 167 -11.44 19.68 -0.03
C ARG A 167 -12.69 20.54 -0.20
N GLU A 168 -13.85 20.05 0.23
CA GLU A 168 -15.15 20.71 -0.01
C GLU A 168 -15.24 22.13 0.63
N PRO A 169 -14.81 22.35 1.88
CA PRO A 169 -14.77 23.69 2.47
C PRO A 169 -13.76 24.62 1.81
N VAL A 170 -12.57 24.11 1.44
CA VAL A 170 -11.51 24.92 0.82
C VAL A 170 -11.94 25.41 -0.57
N GLN A 171 -12.58 24.55 -1.36
CA GLN A 171 -13.10 24.94 -2.67
C GLN A 171 -14.21 25.99 -2.57
N ARG A 172 -15.14 25.85 -1.61
CA ARG A 172 -16.19 26.87 -1.36
C ARG A 172 -15.65 28.25 -0.95
N TYR A 173 -14.43 28.33 -0.42
CA TYR A 173 -13.78 29.59 -0.06
C TYR A 173 -13.06 30.27 -1.24
N LEU A 174 -12.80 29.53 -2.32
CA LEU A 174 -12.10 30.00 -3.52
C LEU A 174 -13.06 30.41 -4.65
N GLU A 175 -14.35 30.02 -4.57
CA GLU A 175 -15.45 30.46 -5.43
C GLU A 175 -16.15 31.73 -4.91
#